data_AF-A0A1B0AD68-F1
#
_entry.id   AF-A0A1B0AD68-F1
#
_cell.length_a   1.000
_cell.length_b   1.000
_cell.length_c   1.000
_cell.angle_alpha   90.00
_cell.angle_beta   90.00
_cell.angle_gamma   90.00
#
_symmetry.space_group_name_H-M   'P 1'
#
loop_
_entity.id
_entity.type
_entity.pdbx_description
1 polymer ?
#
loop_
_entity_poly.entity_id
_entity_poly.type
_entity_poly.pdbx_seq_one_letter_code
_entity_poly.pdbx_strand_id
1 'polypeptide(L)'
;MKYPKLWGVSSDWVDWDLAAKQLAANLTEQLGCPITTKNVRLKVKTIKYGLKNLDKLDNSKVTRQTTLEAFLWYALKLGLRNAAGKISKQLICDGKMQESKYSGHLKYFDKTDKVNERWLPHINELIEQTKRIRDIYTREFVTDQEMVDETLEELVMAAGEPTTSSAIQSPANIDYLDIDYEDIDYLDIDYEDVAYLDIEQEHLEQEQVRQETVPDVEALRALVSGLDPLDKVVTLAFDELFTSQETTYLAAEDRLYGCGYDDNGRATPFATVLIFWVRSIFTPFNMLLSIHNFVQNRGGAQDLLEDRINLVEMIGLDLKAVICDRSATNCISLRGFRNGIYYMPEDNIGMKMMTSIRDRVPFFQLNGTCPNGIDHRRHLLSYIIRLALSGENWKEEPIKNFSSFSLQLHN
;
A
#
# COMPACT_ATOMS: atom_id res chain seq x y z
N MET A 1 15.79 -17.70 25.31
CA MET A 1 16.44 -17.69 23.97
C MET A 1 17.45 -16.56 23.94
N LYS A 2 18.66 -16.75 23.36
CA LYS A 2 19.82 -15.88 23.66
C LYS A 2 19.92 -14.55 22.87
N TYR A 3 19.13 -14.32 21.79
CA TYR A 3 19.36 -13.15 20.92
C TYR A 3 18.10 -12.49 20.32
N PRO A 4 17.11 -12.06 21.12
CA PRO A 4 15.90 -11.40 20.58
C PRO A 4 16.19 -10.09 19.82
N LYS A 5 17.27 -9.39 20.18
CA LYS A 5 17.70 -8.13 19.55
C LYS A 5 18.02 -8.27 18.06
N LEU A 6 18.63 -9.39 17.64
CA LEU A 6 18.93 -9.65 16.22
C LEU A 6 17.68 -9.70 15.33
N TRP A 7 16.51 -9.82 15.92
CA TRP A 7 15.27 -9.96 15.17
C TRP A 7 14.49 -8.65 15.08
N GLY A 8 14.88 -7.60 15.82
CA GLY A 8 14.16 -6.32 15.83
C GLY A 8 12.81 -6.40 16.54
N VAL A 9 12.64 -7.36 17.45
CA VAL A 9 11.35 -7.66 18.11
C VAL A 9 10.91 -6.55 19.08
N SER A 10 11.82 -5.73 19.59
CA SER A 10 11.51 -4.70 20.59
C SER A 10 11.53 -3.26 20.05
N SER A 11 11.67 -3.04 18.73
CA SER A 11 11.86 -1.70 18.11
C SER A 11 13.06 -0.89 18.64
N ASP A 12 13.75 -1.35 19.68
CA ASP A 12 14.96 -0.73 20.21
C ASP A 12 16.07 -0.75 19.17
N TRP A 13 16.89 0.31 19.17
CA TRP A 13 18.10 0.36 18.36
C TRP A 13 19.00 -0.83 18.68
N VAL A 14 19.31 -1.63 17.64
CA VAL A 14 20.11 -2.84 17.75
C VAL A 14 21.51 -2.51 17.27
N ASP A 15 22.49 -2.60 18.17
CA ASP A 15 23.89 -2.72 17.78
C ASP A 15 24.10 -4.09 17.12
N TRP A 16 23.88 -4.12 15.81
CA TRP A 16 24.02 -5.31 14.98
C TRP A 16 25.43 -5.84 14.96
N ASP A 17 26.44 -4.98 15.13
CA ASP A 17 27.83 -5.41 15.15
C ASP A 17 28.14 -6.18 16.41
N LEU A 18 27.74 -5.67 17.58
CA LEU A 18 27.94 -6.38 18.83
C LEU A 18 27.16 -7.70 18.86
N ALA A 19 25.88 -7.66 18.50
CA ALA A 19 25.01 -8.84 18.57
C ALA A 19 25.42 -9.92 17.55
N ALA A 20 25.81 -9.54 16.33
CA ALA A 20 26.28 -10.49 15.32
C ALA A 20 27.65 -11.06 15.69
N LYS A 21 28.56 -10.26 16.27
CA LYS A 21 29.86 -10.74 16.77
C LYS A 21 29.69 -11.79 17.86
N GLN A 22 28.82 -11.52 18.84
CA GLN A 22 28.53 -12.47 19.92
C GLN A 22 27.94 -13.77 19.37
N LEU A 23 26.94 -13.70 18.49
CA LEU A 23 26.36 -14.90 17.90
C LEU A 23 27.37 -15.67 17.04
N ALA A 24 28.19 -14.98 16.24
CA ALA A 24 29.22 -15.59 15.42
C ALA A 24 30.26 -16.35 16.26
N ALA A 25 30.71 -15.76 17.38
CA ALA A 25 31.65 -16.41 18.31
C ALA A 25 31.05 -17.67 18.94
N ASN A 26 29.81 -17.59 19.44
CA ASN A 26 29.12 -18.74 20.02
C ASN A 26 28.90 -19.87 19.00
N LEU A 27 28.51 -19.54 17.76
CA LEU A 27 28.33 -20.53 16.71
C LEU A 27 29.67 -21.15 16.28
N THR A 28 30.74 -20.35 16.26
CA THR A 28 32.10 -20.84 15.95
C THR A 28 32.55 -21.88 16.98
N GLU A 29 32.34 -21.58 18.26
CA GLU A 29 32.65 -22.49 19.37
C GLU A 29 31.82 -23.78 19.29
N GLN A 30 30.51 -23.66 19.03
CA GLN A 30 29.60 -24.81 18.98
C GLN A 30 29.82 -25.73 17.77
N LEU A 31 30.16 -25.16 16.61
CA LEU A 31 30.28 -25.91 15.36
C LEU A 31 31.73 -26.32 15.07
N GLY A 32 32.71 -25.81 15.82
CA GLY A 32 34.12 -26.04 15.58
C GLY A 32 34.64 -25.47 14.25
N CYS A 33 33.88 -24.58 13.60
CA CYS A 33 34.24 -23.98 12.32
C CYS A 33 34.09 -22.44 12.38
N PRO A 34 34.97 -21.67 11.70
CA PRO A 34 34.92 -20.21 11.76
C PRO A 34 33.62 -19.65 11.14
N ILE A 35 32.76 -19.07 11.98
CA ILE A 35 31.58 -18.32 11.55
C ILE A 35 31.88 -16.83 11.66
N THR A 36 31.75 -16.10 10.54
CA THR A 36 31.95 -14.65 10.52
C THR A 36 30.66 -13.90 10.86
N THR A 37 30.79 -12.65 11.27
CA THR A 37 29.66 -11.73 11.45
C THR A 37 28.84 -11.56 10.17
N LYS A 38 29.50 -11.56 9.00
CA LYS A 38 28.87 -11.52 7.68
C LYS A 38 27.98 -12.74 7.44
N ASN A 39 28.44 -13.93 7.81
CA ASN A 39 27.64 -15.17 7.70
C ASN A 39 26.37 -15.09 8.56
N VAL A 40 26.49 -14.57 9.79
CA VAL A 40 25.33 -14.37 10.68
C VAL A 40 24.34 -13.37 10.09
N ARG A 41 24.81 -12.19 9.66
CA ARG A 41 23.94 -11.16 9.05
C ARG A 41 23.21 -11.70 7.83
N LEU A 42 23.93 -12.37 6.93
CA LEU A 42 23.34 -12.98 5.73
C LEU A 42 22.27 -13.99 6.10
N LYS A 43 22.56 -14.90 7.04
CA LYS A 43 21.60 -15.95 7.44
C LYS A 43 20.34 -15.36 8.08
N VAL A 44 20.48 -14.37 8.96
CA VAL A 44 19.33 -13.68 9.58
C VAL A 44 18.51 -12.94 8.51
N LYS A 45 19.16 -12.27 7.55
CA LYS A 45 18.49 -11.63 6.41
C LYS A 45 17.71 -12.66 5.58
N THR A 46 18.31 -13.80 5.26
CA THR A 46 17.65 -14.89 4.52
C THR A 46 16.43 -15.43 5.27
N ILE A 47 16.52 -15.61 6.59
CA ILE A 47 15.38 -16.11 7.39
C ILE A 47 14.26 -15.07 7.44
N LYS A 48 14.59 -13.79 7.68
CA LYS A 48 13.59 -12.70 7.67
C LYS A 48 12.87 -12.61 6.33
N TYR A 49 13.62 -12.66 5.24
CA TYR A 49 13.07 -12.65 3.88
C TYR A 49 12.16 -13.87 3.64
N GLY A 50 12.61 -15.07 4.03
CA GLY A 50 11.81 -16.28 3.92
C GLY A 50 10.50 -16.22 4.72
N LEU A 51 10.54 -15.65 5.92
CA LEU A 51 9.33 -15.45 6.74
C LEU A 51 8.37 -14.42 6.10
N LYS A 52 8.87 -13.29 5.60
CA LYS A 52 8.05 -12.28 4.89
C LYS A 52 7.40 -12.85 3.64
N ASN A 53 8.15 -13.60 2.84
CA ASN A 53 7.60 -14.26 1.66
C ASN A 53 6.53 -15.29 2.02
N LEU A 54 6.75 -16.05 3.08
CA LEU A 54 5.75 -17.00 3.57
C LEU A 54 4.49 -16.28 4.06
N ASP A 55 4.62 -15.07 4.61
CA ASP A 55 3.50 -14.25 5.07
C ASP A 55 2.66 -13.69 3.90
N LYS A 56 3.32 -13.28 2.81
CA LYS A 56 2.70 -12.76 1.59
C LYS A 56 2.05 -13.84 0.71
N LEU A 57 2.51 -15.09 0.76
CA LEU A 57 1.97 -16.15 -0.13
C LEU A 57 0.46 -16.35 0.09
N ASP A 58 -0.28 -16.59 -0.98
CA ASP A 58 -1.70 -16.90 -0.86
C ASP A 58 -1.92 -18.32 -0.30
N ASN A 59 -2.97 -18.51 0.50
CA ASN A 59 -3.21 -19.80 1.20
C ASN A 59 -3.47 -20.98 0.24
N SER A 60 -3.88 -20.70 -1.00
CA SER A 60 -4.15 -21.68 -2.05
C SER A 60 -2.89 -22.23 -2.73
N LYS A 61 -1.74 -21.56 -2.60
CA LYS A 61 -0.50 -21.90 -3.32
C LYS A 61 0.56 -22.62 -2.48
N VAL A 62 0.30 -22.84 -1.18
CA VAL A 62 1.29 -23.47 -0.28
C VAL A 62 1.12 -24.99 -0.27
N THR A 63 1.64 -25.65 -1.30
CA THR A 63 1.77 -27.13 -1.32
C THR A 63 3.14 -27.61 -0.82
N ARG A 64 4.12 -26.71 -0.70
CA ARG A 64 5.49 -27.06 -0.27
C ARG A 64 5.67 -26.86 1.24
N GLN A 65 6.19 -27.90 1.90
CA GLN A 65 6.69 -27.83 3.28
C GLN A 65 7.76 -26.74 3.40
N THR A 66 7.61 -25.86 4.39
CA THR A 66 8.62 -24.84 4.69
C THR A 66 9.71 -25.41 5.60
N THR A 67 10.96 -25.00 5.36
CA THR A 67 12.11 -25.32 6.24
C THR A 67 12.22 -24.34 7.42
N LEU A 68 11.28 -23.40 7.55
CA LEU A 68 11.31 -22.33 8.55
C LEU A 68 10.60 -22.69 9.88
N GLU A 69 10.31 -23.97 10.11
CA GLU A 69 9.64 -24.46 11.33
C GLU A 69 10.27 -23.95 12.63
N ALA A 70 11.60 -23.95 12.70
CA ALA A 70 12.36 -23.51 13.86
C ALA A 70 12.18 -22.00 14.18
N PHE A 71 11.57 -21.23 13.28
CA PHE A 71 11.41 -19.79 13.39
C PHE A 71 9.97 -19.34 13.67
N LEU A 72 9.06 -20.25 14.03
CA LEU A 72 7.67 -19.92 14.39
C LEU A 72 7.58 -18.79 15.42
N TRP A 73 8.39 -18.86 16.48
CA TRP A 73 8.39 -17.84 17.53
C TRP A 73 8.74 -16.44 17.00
N TYR A 74 9.68 -16.36 16.05
CA TYR A 74 10.06 -15.09 15.44
C TYR A 74 8.96 -14.55 14.52
N ALA A 75 8.30 -15.42 13.74
CA ALA A 75 7.14 -15.02 12.95
C ALA A 75 6.06 -14.37 13.81
N LEU A 76 5.71 -15.01 14.95
CA LEU A 76 4.75 -14.48 15.92
C LEU A 76 5.20 -13.13 16.49
N LYS A 77 6.48 -13.00 16.84
CA LYS A 77 7.02 -11.77 17.43
C LYS A 77 7.16 -10.62 16.45
N LEU A 78 7.33 -10.91 15.16
CA LEU A 78 7.36 -9.92 14.09
C LEU A 78 5.96 -9.54 13.60
N GLY A 79 4.89 -10.14 14.15
CA GLY A 79 3.52 -9.87 13.71
C GLY A 79 3.17 -10.50 12.35
N LEU A 80 3.99 -11.42 11.83
CA LEU A 80 3.78 -12.12 10.56
C LEU A 80 2.77 -13.27 10.76
N ARG A 81 1.49 -12.91 10.85
CA ARG A 81 0.40 -13.80 11.25
C ARG A 81 0.17 -14.94 10.26
N ASN A 82 0.29 -14.68 8.96
CA ASN A 82 0.08 -15.68 7.93
C ASN A 82 1.24 -16.69 7.91
N ALA A 83 2.47 -16.20 8.02
CA ALA A 83 3.65 -17.06 8.13
C ALA A 83 3.58 -17.94 9.39
N ALA A 84 3.23 -17.34 10.54
CA ALA A 84 3.04 -18.09 11.79
C ALA A 84 1.94 -19.15 11.65
N GLY A 85 0.78 -18.79 11.10
CA GLY A 85 -0.32 -19.73 10.86
C GLY A 85 0.08 -20.90 9.96
N LYS A 86 0.84 -20.65 8.90
CA LYS A 86 1.34 -21.69 7.99
C LYS A 86 2.35 -22.62 8.66
N ILE A 87 3.32 -22.07 9.37
CA ILE A 87 4.31 -22.85 10.12
C ILE A 87 3.61 -23.71 11.19
N SER A 88 2.65 -23.16 11.92
CA SER A 88 1.87 -23.89 12.92
C SER A 88 1.07 -25.03 12.30
N LYS A 89 0.39 -24.80 11.17
CA LYS A 89 -0.33 -25.86 10.44
C LYS A 89 0.60 -27.00 10.05
N GLN A 90 1.77 -26.71 9.48
CA GLN A 90 2.75 -27.73 9.12
C GLN A 90 3.24 -28.51 10.34
N LEU A 91 3.57 -27.84 11.45
CA LEU A 91 4.00 -28.50 12.68
C LEU A 91 2.90 -29.41 13.27
N ILE A 92 1.62 -29.05 13.13
CA ILE A 92 0.49 -29.88 13.54
C ILE A 92 0.37 -31.10 12.62
N CYS A 93 0.41 -30.90 11.29
CA CYS A 93 0.35 -31.99 10.31
C CYS A 93 1.50 -32.99 10.50
N ASP A 94 2.69 -32.52 10.83
CA ASP A 94 3.87 -33.33 11.11
C ASP A 94 3.84 -34.01 12.49
N GLY A 95 2.83 -33.74 13.33
CA GLY A 95 2.73 -34.27 14.70
C GLY A 95 3.72 -33.66 15.69
N LYS A 96 4.39 -32.55 15.33
CA LYS A 96 5.39 -31.85 16.15
C LYS A 96 4.78 -30.82 17.10
N MET A 97 3.49 -30.48 16.94
CA MET A 97 2.76 -29.52 17.78
C MET A 97 1.31 -29.97 18.03
N GLN A 98 0.80 -29.81 19.25
CA GLN A 98 -0.60 -30.10 19.60
C GLN A 98 -1.50 -28.86 19.37
N GLU A 99 -2.69 -29.05 18.79
CA GLU A 99 -3.65 -27.99 18.43
C GLU A 99 -4.10 -27.12 19.61
N SER A 100 -4.14 -27.67 20.83
CA SER A 100 -4.69 -27.00 22.02
C SER A 100 -3.90 -25.78 22.51
N LYS A 101 -2.71 -25.50 21.96
CA LYS A 101 -1.86 -24.37 22.37
C LYS A 101 -1.97 -23.12 21.49
N TYR A 102 -2.82 -23.12 20.45
CA TYR A 102 -2.84 -22.05 19.42
C TYR A 102 -4.19 -21.33 19.25
N SER A 103 -4.89 -20.97 20.33
CA SER A 103 -6.02 -20.00 20.26
C SER A 103 -5.56 -18.59 20.70
N GLY A 104 -4.82 -17.92 19.82
CA GLY A 104 -4.30 -16.57 20.08
C GLY A 104 -5.35 -15.46 19.92
N HIS A 105 -5.63 -14.75 21.02
CA HIS A 105 -6.05 -13.33 21.06
C HIS A 105 -7.38 -12.89 20.40
N LEU A 106 -8.50 -13.47 20.84
CA LEU A 106 -9.79 -12.78 20.93
C LEU A 106 -10.34 -13.03 22.34
N LYS A 107 -9.97 -12.19 23.30
CA LYS A 107 -10.41 -12.32 24.71
C LYS A 107 -11.44 -11.26 25.14
N TYR A 108 -11.87 -10.38 24.23
CA TYR A 108 -12.77 -9.25 24.56
C TYR A 108 -14.09 -9.23 23.80
N PHE A 109 -14.32 -10.19 22.91
CA PHE A 109 -15.64 -10.46 22.38
C PHE A 109 -15.73 -11.97 22.25
N ASP A 110 -16.29 -12.61 23.26
CA ASP A 110 -16.78 -13.97 23.06
C ASP A 110 -18.18 -13.88 22.42
N LYS A 111 -18.64 -14.95 21.78
CA LYS A 111 -19.98 -14.99 21.16
C LYS A 111 -21.13 -14.83 22.17
N THR A 112 -20.85 -14.58 23.45
CA THR A 112 -21.83 -14.42 24.53
C THR A 112 -22.02 -12.97 24.96
N ASP A 113 -21.19 -12.03 24.50
CA ASP A 113 -21.37 -10.60 24.74
C ASP A 113 -22.64 -10.09 24.05
N LYS A 114 -23.70 -9.92 24.84
CA LYS A 114 -24.98 -9.38 24.37
C LYS A 114 -24.85 -7.88 24.12
N VAL A 115 -24.92 -7.49 22.86
CA VAL A 115 -25.19 -6.09 22.48
C VAL A 115 -26.50 -5.67 23.14
N ASN A 116 -26.47 -4.59 23.92
CA ASN A 116 -27.67 -4.08 24.56
C ASN A 116 -28.72 -3.75 23.49
N GLU A 117 -29.94 -4.27 23.67
CA GLU A 117 -31.04 -4.18 22.69
C GLU A 117 -31.35 -2.73 22.28
N ARG A 118 -31.05 -1.76 23.15
CA ARG A 118 -31.19 -0.33 22.83
C ARG A 118 -30.36 0.11 21.60
N TRP A 119 -29.26 -0.58 21.29
CA TRP A 119 -28.39 -0.24 20.16
C TRP A 119 -28.68 -1.03 18.88
N LEU A 120 -29.51 -2.08 18.95
CA LEU A 120 -29.89 -2.89 17.78
C LEU A 120 -30.46 -2.04 16.63
N PRO A 121 -31.36 -1.06 16.86
CA PRO A 121 -31.88 -0.22 15.77
C PRO A 121 -30.77 0.55 15.04
N HIS A 122 -29.79 1.09 15.78
CA HIS A 122 -28.68 1.86 15.22
C HIS A 122 -27.66 0.99 14.49
N ILE A 123 -27.41 -0.22 15.00
CA ILE A 123 -26.53 -1.20 14.34
C ILE A 123 -27.17 -1.72 13.05
N ASN A 124 -28.48 -2.01 13.07
CA ASN A 124 -29.21 -2.41 11.88
C ASN A 124 -29.26 -1.27 10.85
N GLU A 125 -29.47 -0.03 11.29
CA GLU A 125 -29.39 1.15 10.43
C GLU A 125 -27.99 1.30 9.79
N LEU A 126 -26.92 1.11 10.56
CA LEU A 126 -25.54 1.11 10.08
C LEU A 126 -25.25 -0.02 9.08
N ILE A 127 -25.74 -1.23 9.35
CA ILE A 127 -25.62 -2.38 8.44
C ILE A 127 -26.35 -2.07 7.13
N GLU A 128 -27.56 -1.52 7.19
CA GLU A 128 -28.32 -1.15 5.99
C GLU A 128 -27.68 0.01 5.22
N GLN A 129 -27.15 1.04 5.91
CA GLN A 129 -26.37 2.10 5.25
C GLN A 129 -25.12 1.52 4.58
N THR A 130 -24.46 0.57 5.21
CA THR A 130 -23.26 -0.06 4.67
C THR A 130 -23.57 -0.96 3.46
N LYS A 131 -24.68 -1.70 3.50
CA LYS A 131 -25.20 -2.44 2.33
C LYS A 131 -25.52 -1.49 1.18
N ARG A 132 -26.21 -0.38 1.44
CA ARG A 132 -26.49 0.64 0.42
C ARG A 132 -25.23 1.21 -0.21
N ILE A 133 -24.22 1.53 0.61
CA ILE A 133 -22.93 2.00 0.12
C ILE A 133 -22.28 0.93 -0.76
N ARG A 134 -22.23 -0.33 -0.29
CA ARG A 134 -21.71 -1.47 -1.07
C ARG A 134 -22.45 -1.64 -2.40
N ASP A 135 -23.78 -1.55 -2.39
CA ASP A 135 -24.62 -1.70 -3.56
C ASP A 135 -24.45 -0.54 -4.56
N ILE A 136 -24.26 0.70 -4.08
CA ILE A 136 -23.93 1.86 -4.91
C ILE A 136 -22.60 1.61 -5.64
N TYR A 137 -21.54 1.26 -4.89
CA TYR A 137 -20.24 0.99 -5.50
C TYR A 137 -20.30 -0.20 -6.47
N THR A 138 -20.97 -1.29 -6.08
CA THR A 138 -21.09 -2.49 -6.94
C THR A 138 -21.86 -2.20 -8.22
N ARG A 139 -22.86 -1.30 -8.18
CA ARG A 139 -23.63 -0.91 -9.36
C ARG A 139 -22.86 0.04 -10.28
N GLU A 140 -22.12 1.00 -9.73
CA GLU A 140 -21.24 1.90 -10.49
C GLU A 140 -20.14 1.11 -11.22
N PHE A 141 -19.55 0.09 -10.59
CA PHE A 141 -18.54 -0.76 -11.24
C PHE A 141 -19.08 -1.70 -12.33
N VAL A 142 -20.35 -2.11 -12.27
CA VAL A 142 -20.96 -2.98 -13.30
C VAL A 142 -21.36 -2.17 -14.54
N THR A 143 -21.82 -0.92 -14.36
CA THR A 143 -22.23 -0.08 -15.49
C THR A 143 -21.06 0.47 -16.31
N ASP A 144 -19.90 0.69 -15.69
CA ASP A 144 -18.72 1.16 -16.42
C ASP A 144 -18.07 0.06 -17.27
N GLN A 145 -18.24 -1.21 -16.89
CA GLN A 145 -17.75 -2.35 -17.67
C GLN A 145 -18.57 -2.58 -18.95
N GLU A 146 -19.90 -2.37 -18.91
CA GLU A 146 -20.78 -2.48 -20.09
C GLU A 146 -20.62 -1.31 -21.07
N MET A 147 -20.38 -0.07 -20.61
CA MET A 147 -20.14 1.06 -21.51
C MET A 147 -18.80 1.00 -22.24
N VAL A 148 -17.78 0.37 -21.65
CA VAL A 148 -16.45 0.23 -22.28
C VAL A 148 -16.48 -0.79 -23.42
N ASP A 149 -17.27 -1.86 -23.31
CA ASP A 149 -17.41 -2.86 -24.39
C ASP A 149 -18.20 -2.30 -25.60
N GLU A 150 -19.25 -1.48 -25.38
CA GLU A 150 -20.00 -0.86 -26.49
C GLU A 150 -19.20 0.24 -27.21
N THR A 151 -18.38 1.02 -26.50
CA THR A 151 -17.57 2.09 -27.13
C THR A 151 -16.32 1.57 -27.85
N LEU A 152 -15.81 0.39 -27.49
CA LEU A 152 -14.65 -0.22 -28.17
C LEU A 152 -15.02 -0.78 -29.55
N GLU A 153 -16.22 -1.34 -29.71
CA GLU A 153 -16.71 -1.81 -31.02
C GLU A 153 -17.00 -0.65 -32.00
N GLU A 154 -17.47 0.49 -31.49
CA GLU A 154 -17.79 1.66 -32.31
C GLU A 154 -16.54 2.38 -32.84
N LEU A 155 -15.43 2.39 -32.07
CA LEU A 155 -14.17 3.00 -32.47
C LEU A 155 -13.36 2.17 -33.48
N VAL A 156 -13.53 0.83 -33.49
CA VAL A 156 -12.82 -0.06 -34.43
C VAL A 156 -13.38 0.06 -35.86
N MET A 157 -14.61 0.53 -36.03
CA MET A 157 -15.25 0.66 -37.35
C MET A 157 -14.99 2.02 -38.03
N ALA A 158 -14.36 2.99 -37.35
CA ALA A 158 -14.24 4.37 -37.83
C ALA A 158 -12.85 4.76 -38.39
N ALA A 159 -11.83 3.92 -38.26
CA ALA A 159 -10.47 4.25 -38.73
C ALA A 159 -10.20 3.72 -40.14
N GLY A 160 -10.66 4.47 -41.15
CA GLY A 160 -10.21 4.31 -42.53
C GLY A 160 -8.75 4.71 -42.71
N GLU A 161 -8.01 3.92 -43.49
CA GLU A 161 -6.58 4.07 -43.81
C GLU A 161 -6.21 5.49 -44.29
N PRO A 162 -5.06 6.07 -43.85
CA PRO A 162 -4.51 7.25 -44.49
C PRO A 162 -3.43 6.89 -45.52
N THR A 163 -3.64 7.44 -46.72
CA THR A 163 -2.76 7.41 -47.88
C THR A 163 -1.57 8.38 -47.72
N THR A 164 -0.51 8.10 -48.48
CA THR A 164 0.84 8.69 -48.45
C THR A 164 1.01 10.10 -49.06
N SER A 165 2.20 10.67 -48.79
CA SER A 165 2.88 11.87 -49.36
C SER A 165 2.73 13.16 -48.54
N SER A 166 3.72 14.05 -48.39
CA SER A 166 4.93 14.34 -49.16
C SER A 166 5.98 15.11 -48.31
N ALA A 167 7.19 15.21 -48.86
CA ALA A 167 8.44 15.65 -48.27
C ALA A 167 8.54 17.14 -47.89
N ILE A 168 9.26 17.44 -46.80
CA ILE A 168 10.02 18.70 -46.61
C ILE A 168 11.35 18.38 -45.92
N GLN A 169 12.43 18.98 -46.43
CA GLN A 169 13.84 18.74 -46.13
C GLN A 169 14.29 19.31 -44.77
N SER A 170 15.15 18.56 -44.08
CA SER A 170 15.97 19.01 -42.95
C SER A 170 17.22 19.79 -43.42
N PRO A 171 17.86 20.52 -42.50
CA PRO A 171 19.29 20.25 -42.29
C PRO A 171 19.71 20.29 -40.82
N ALA A 172 20.43 19.26 -40.37
CA ALA A 172 21.78 19.37 -39.80
C ALA A 172 22.16 18.08 -39.03
N ASN A 173 23.00 17.30 -39.71
CA ASN A 173 23.93 16.26 -39.27
C ASN A 173 24.36 16.28 -37.78
N ILE A 174 24.09 15.18 -37.08
CA ILE A 174 24.95 14.61 -36.03
C ILE A 174 24.91 13.09 -36.18
N ASP A 175 25.89 12.47 -36.84
CA ASP A 175 26.99 11.85 -36.09
C ASP A 175 26.77 10.54 -35.30
N TYR A 176 25.68 9.78 -35.47
CA TYR A 176 25.48 8.57 -34.65
C TYR A 176 26.09 7.32 -35.29
N LEU A 177 27.09 6.78 -34.60
CA LEU A 177 27.75 5.50 -34.84
C LEU A 177 26.72 4.37 -35.03
N ASP A 178 26.87 3.66 -36.16
CA ASP A 178 26.24 2.36 -36.44
C ASP A 178 26.50 1.37 -35.31
N ILE A 179 25.43 0.89 -34.69
CA ILE A 179 25.42 -0.35 -33.91
C ILE A 179 24.48 -1.30 -34.65
N ASP A 180 25.06 -2.23 -35.39
CA ASP A 180 24.35 -3.33 -36.04
C ASP A 180 23.65 -4.19 -34.97
N TYR A 181 22.33 -4.15 -34.94
CA TYR A 181 21.49 -5.11 -34.23
C TYR A 181 21.06 -6.20 -35.22
N GLU A 182 21.96 -7.14 -35.49
CA GLU A 182 21.60 -8.42 -36.07
C GLU A 182 21.81 -9.54 -35.03
N ASP A 183 20.81 -10.42 -34.96
CA ASP A 183 20.75 -11.70 -34.24
C ASP A 183 20.63 -11.69 -32.70
N ILE A 184 19.40 -11.46 -32.24
CA ILE A 184 18.88 -12.21 -31.08
C ILE A 184 17.62 -12.93 -31.54
N ASP A 185 17.77 -14.23 -31.81
CA ASP A 185 16.68 -15.17 -31.97
C ASP A 185 15.78 -15.11 -30.73
N TYR A 186 14.53 -14.70 -30.93
CA TYR A 186 13.47 -14.84 -29.93
C TYR A 186 13.17 -16.32 -29.75
N LEU A 187 13.85 -16.96 -28.80
CA LEU A 187 13.34 -18.18 -28.19
C LEU A 187 12.10 -17.79 -27.38
N ASP A 188 10.96 -18.41 -27.72
CA ASP A 188 9.74 -18.41 -26.93
C ASP A 188 10.08 -18.84 -25.49
N ILE A 189 10.09 -17.86 -24.58
CA ILE A 189 10.15 -18.07 -23.13
C ILE A 189 8.76 -17.70 -22.60
N ASP A 190 8.09 -18.69 -22.02
CA ASP A 190 6.78 -18.54 -21.38
C ASP A 190 6.79 -17.40 -20.33
N TYR A 191 5.86 -16.46 -20.50
CA TYR A 191 5.82 -15.12 -19.91
C TYR A 191 5.38 -15.07 -18.42
N GLU A 192 5.67 -16.10 -17.60
CA GLU A 192 5.15 -16.18 -16.21
C GLU A 192 6.18 -16.15 -15.06
N ASP A 193 7.50 -16.12 -15.31
CA ASP A 193 8.49 -16.25 -14.22
C ASP A 193 9.55 -15.12 -14.16
N VAL A 194 9.10 -13.86 -14.20
CA VAL A 194 9.95 -12.71 -13.79
C VAL A 194 9.22 -11.83 -12.79
N ALA A 195 8.92 -12.37 -11.62
CA ALA A 195 8.32 -11.64 -10.51
C ALA A 195 9.37 -11.20 -9.46
N TYR A 196 9.69 -9.91 -9.53
CA TYR A 196 10.00 -8.98 -8.44
C TYR A 196 11.07 -9.35 -7.39
N LEU A 197 12.27 -8.79 -7.59
CA LEU A 197 13.17 -8.42 -6.52
C LEU A 197 12.58 -7.23 -5.74
N ASP A 198 11.94 -7.50 -4.59
CA ASP A 198 11.75 -6.49 -3.53
C ASP A 198 13.14 -6.12 -3.00
N ILE A 199 13.69 -5.02 -3.50
CA ILE A 199 14.79 -4.32 -2.85
C ILE A 199 14.18 -3.66 -1.60
N GLU A 200 14.13 -4.38 -0.49
CA GLU A 200 14.08 -3.74 0.83
C GLU A 200 15.43 -3.06 1.05
N GLN A 201 15.55 -1.85 0.52
CA GLN A 201 16.54 -0.88 0.94
C GLN A 201 16.09 -0.43 2.33
N GLU A 202 16.97 -0.62 3.31
CA GLU A 202 16.83 -0.09 4.64
C GLU A 202 16.48 1.39 4.55
N HIS A 203 15.32 1.78 5.10
CA HIS A 203 15.02 3.15 5.51
C HIS A 203 16.09 3.58 6.53
N LEU A 204 17.26 3.97 6.04
CA LEU A 204 17.90 5.17 6.54
C LEU A 204 17.02 6.30 6.03
N GLU A 205 16.46 7.07 6.95
CA GLU A 205 15.96 8.40 6.64
C GLU A 205 17.13 9.17 5.99
N GLN A 206 17.19 9.11 4.65
CA GLN A 206 17.85 10.15 3.88
C GLN A 206 16.90 11.34 3.97
N GLU A 207 17.02 12.06 5.08
CA GLU A 207 16.61 13.45 5.18
C GLU A 207 17.57 14.30 4.32
N GLN A 208 17.77 13.89 3.06
CA GLN A 208 18.04 14.85 2.01
C GLN A 208 16.84 15.76 2.09
N VAL A 209 17.05 17.00 2.52
CA VAL A 209 16.03 18.04 2.54
C VAL A 209 15.54 18.14 1.10
N ARG A 210 14.53 17.34 0.75
CA ARG A 210 13.75 17.51 -0.46
C ARG A 210 13.34 18.96 -0.33
N GLN A 211 13.77 19.80 -1.27
CA GLN A 211 13.20 21.12 -1.41
C GLN A 211 11.78 20.92 -1.97
N GLU A 212 10.97 20.22 -1.20
CA GLU A 212 9.59 19.92 -1.46
C GLU A 212 8.86 21.04 -0.74
N THR A 213 8.37 22.00 -1.52
CA THR A 213 7.33 22.88 -1.02
C THR A 213 6.13 21.98 -0.76
N VAL A 214 5.98 21.51 0.47
CA VAL A 214 4.79 20.78 0.90
C VAL A 214 3.62 21.71 0.63
N PRO A 215 2.68 21.33 -0.26
CA PRO A 215 1.56 22.19 -0.58
C PRO A 215 0.74 22.43 0.70
N ASP A 216 0.30 23.68 0.92
CA ASP A 216 -0.65 24.00 1.98
C ASP A 216 -1.99 23.36 1.63
N VAL A 217 -2.21 22.16 2.18
CA VAL A 217 -3.39 21.33 1.90
C VAL A 217 -4.68 22.06 2.27
N GLU A 218 -4.68 22.86 3.33
CA GLU A 218 -5.88 23.58 3.77
C GLU A 218 -6.18 24.75 2.83
N ALA A 219 -5.17 25.50 2.40
CA ALA A 219 -5.34 26.55 1.40
C ALA A 219 -5.82 25.98 0.06
N LEU A 220 -5.24 24.87 -0.40
CA LEU A 220 -5.68 24.18 -1.62
C LEU A 220 -7.10 23.66 -1.50
N ARG A 221 -7.46 23.05 -0.36
CA ARG A 221 -8.82 22.55 -0.11
C ARG A 221 -9.83 23.71 -0.11
N ALA A 222 -9.49 24.83 0.51
CA ALA A 222 -10.34 26.03 0.51
C ALA A 222 -10.56 26.54 -0.92
N LEU A 223 -9.50 26.62 -1.73
CA LEU A 223 -9.58 26.99 -3.14
C LEU A 223 -10.46 26.02 -3.95
N VAL A 224 -10.20 24.71 -3.82
CA VAL A 224 -10.94 23.65 -4.53
C VAL A 224 -12.41 23.63 -4.10
N SER A 225 -12.71 23.94 -2.84
CA SER A 225 -14.09 23.95 -2.34
C SER A 225 -15.00 24.90 -3.13
N GLY A 226 -14.45 26.02 -3.62
CA GLY A 226 -15.16 27.03 -4.42
C GLY A 226 -15.27 26.73 -5.91
N LEU A 227 -14.66 25.65 -6.41
CA LEU A 227 -14.74 25.25 -7.81
C LEU A 227 -16.12 24.68 -8.17
N ASP A 228 -16.51 24.83 -9.43
CA ASP A 228 -17.70 24.19 -9.98
C ASP A 228 -17.56 22.66 -9.91
N PRO A 229 -18.63 21.88 -9.70
CA PRO A 229 -18.56 20.42 -9.73
C PRO A 229 -17.86 19.85 -10.98
N LEU A 230 -17.99 20.48 -12.15
CA LEU A 230 -17.33 20.02 -13.38
C LEU A 230 -15.82 20.29 -13.37
N ASP A 231 -15.36 21.35 -12.71
CA ASP A 231 -13.94 21.65 -12.55
C ASP A 231 -13.24 20.62 -11.63
N LYS A 232 -14.01 19.97 -10.75
CA LYS A 232 -13.47 19.01 -9.77
C LYS A 232 -13.16 17.65 -10.37
N VAL A 233 -13.73 17.30 -11.52
CA VAL A 233 -13.47 16.02 -12.20
C VAL A 233 -12.21 16.17 -13.06
N VAL A 234 -11.10 15.56 -12.61
CA VAL A 234 -9.76 15.85 -13.13
C VAL A 234 -8.99 14.62 -13.60
N THR A 235 -8.00 14.86 -14.45
CA THR A 235 -6.86 13.97 -14.66
C THR A 235 -5.64 14.50 -13.92
N LEU A 236 -4.82 13.60 -13.38
CA LEU A 236 -3.50 13.89 -12.83
C LEU A 236 -2.46 13.57 -13.90
N ALA A 237 -1.72 14.56 -14.33
CA ALA A 237 -0.62 14.37 -15.27
C ALA A 237 0.71 14.61 -14.58
N PHE A 238 1.71 13.84 -14.98
CA PHE A 238 3.08 14.05 -14.52
C PHE A 238 4.10 13.78 -15.62
N ASP A 239 5.21 14.51 -15.57
CA ASP A 239 6.28 14.40 -16.55
C ASP A 239 7.62 14.89 -16.02
N GLU A 240 8.70 14.45 -16.65
CA GLU A 240 10.06 14.88 -16.36
C GLU A 240 10.44 16.09 -17.23
N LEU A 241 10.90 17.17 -16.59
CA LEU A 241 11.56 18.27 -17.30
C LEU A 241 13.06 18.23 -17.08
N PHE A 242 13.81 18.31 -18.18
CA PHE A 242 15.26 18.49 -18.15
C PHE A 242 15.61 19.93 -17.80
N THR A 243 16.49 20.11 -16.83
CA THR A 243 16.97 21.44 -16.45
C THR A 243 18.25 21.80 -17.22
N SER A 244 18.64 23.07 -17.20
CA SER A 244 19.95 23.51 -17.73
C SER A 244 21.14 23.03 -16.89
N GLN A 245 20.90 22.42 -15.73
CA GLN A 245 21.90 22.05 -14.72
C GLN A 245 22.67 23.24 -14.16
N GLU A 246 22.19 24.46 -14.41
CA GLU A 246 22.74 25.67 -13.83
C GLU A 246 22.25 25.82 -12.38
N THR A 247 23.15 26.28 -11.52
CA THR A 247 22.81 26.60 -10.14
C THR A 247 22.77 28.11 -9.96
N THR A 248 21.79 28.59 -9.20
CA THR A 248 21.63 30.02 -8.93
C THR A 248 21.73 30.25 -7.43
N TYR A 249 22.71 31.04 -7.01
CA TYR A 249 22.82 31.44 -5.60
C TYR A 249 22.02 32.72 -5.37
N LEU A 250 21.05 32.67 -4.46
CA LEU A 250 20.27 33.82 -4.05
C LEU A 250 20.78 34.31 -2.69
N ALA A 251 21.53 35.40 -2.72
CA ALA A 251 22.16 35.97 -1.52
C ALA A 251 21.16 36.41 -0.44
N ALA A 252 19.93 36.80 -0.83
CA ALA A 252 18.90 37.23 0.12
C ALA A 252 18.41 36.11 1.04
N GLU A 253 18.44 34.86 0.56
CA GLU A 253 18.03 33.67 1.31
C GLU A 253 19.24 32.84 1.78
N ASP A 254 20.46 33.28 1.43
CA ASP A 254 21.70 32.51 1.60
C ASP A 254 21.56 31.06 1.09
N ARG A 255 20.98 30.91 -0.10
CA ARG A 255 20.57 29.60 -0.64
C ARG A 255 20.97 29.41 -2.09
N LEU A 256 21.51 28.23 -2.41
CA LEU A 256 21.77 27.78 -3.78
C LEU A 256 20.58 26.95 -4.30
N TYR A 257 20.03 27.36 -5.44
CA TYR A 257 18.94 26.69 -6.14
C TYR A 257 19.45 25.90 -7.34
N GLY A 258 18.66 24.94 -7.79
CA GLY A 258 18.98 24.08 -8.93
C GLY A 258 19.92 22.92 -8.59
N CYS A 259 20.19 22.67 -7.29
CA CYS A 259 21.02 21.55 -6.83
C CYS A 259 20.50 20.90 -5.55
N GLY A 260 20.79 19.61 -5.41
CA GLY A 260 20.66 18.85 -4.17
C GLY A 260 22.00 18.81 -3.43
N TYR A 261 21.97 18.48 -2.14
CA TYR A 261 23.18 18.33 -1.33
C TYR A 261 23.34 16.86 -0.95
N ASP A 262 24.55 16.33 -1.07
CA ASP A 262 24.89 15.01 -0.53
C ASP A 262 25.19 15.09 0.99
N ASP A 263 25.42 13.94 1.62
CA ASP A 263 25.74 13.85 3.06
C ASP A 263 27.05 14.58 3.43
N ASN A 264 27.88 14.91 2.45
CA ASN A 264 29.11 15.69 2.63
C ASN A 264 28.90 17.19 2.40
N GLY A 265 27.66 17.63 2.18
CA GLY A 265 27.31 19.02 1.86
C GLY A 265 27.73 19.45 0.45
N ARG A 266 28.04 18.53 -0.46
CA ARG A 266 28.38 18.87 -1.86
C ARG A 266 27.12 19.11 -2.65
N ALA A 267 27.04 20.27 -3.28
CA ALA A 267 25.97 20.61 -4.20
C ALA A 267 26.13 19.82 -5.51
N THR A 268 25.06 19.13 -5.92
CA THR A 268 24.94 18.42 -7.19
C THR A 268 23.76 18.98 -7.97
N PRO A 269 23.93 19.55 -9.17
CA PRO A 269 22.83 20.09 -9.96
C PRO A 269 21.75 19.05 -10.25
N PHE A 270 20.49 19.47 -10.28
CA PHE A 270 19.37 18.60 -10.66
C PHE A 270 19.36 18.44 -12.19
N ALA A 271 19.58 17.23 -12.70
CA ALA A 271 19.47 16.98 -14.13
C ALA A 271 18.01 17.05 -14.61
N THR A 272 17.09 16.56 -13.79
CA THR A 272 15.65 16.51 -14.09
C THR A 272 14.81 16.93 -12.89
N VAL A 273 13.63 17.47 -13.18
CA VAL A 273 12.57 17.74 -12.20
C VAL A 273 11.31 17.01 -12.62
N LEU A 274 10.60 16.41 -11.66
CA LEU A 274 9.33 15.74 -11.88
C LEU A 274 8.20 16.69 -11.52
N ILE A 275 7.29 16.92 -12.46
CA ILE A 275 6.19 17.87 -12.27
C ILE A 275 4.88 17.10 -12.21
N PHE A 276 4.01 17.49 -11.28
CA PHE A 276 2.63 17.00 -11.19
C PHE A 276 1.66 18.17 -11.37
N TRP A 277 0.68 17.99 -12.22
CA TRP A 277 -0.41 18.95 -12.40
C TRP A 277 -1.73 18.23 -12.62
N VAL A 278 -2.83 18.91 -12.32
CA VAL A 278 -4.18 18.43 -12.61
C VAL A 278 -4.84 19.26 -13.68
N ARG A 279 -5.69 18.62 -14.46
CA ARG A 279 -6.49 19.24 -15.50
C ARG A 279 -7.92 18.75 -15.38
N SER A 280 -8.90 19.67 -15.38
CA SER A 280 -10.30 19.27 -15.49
C SER A 280 -10.54 18.59 -16.84
N ILE A 281 -11.35 17.53 -16.81
CA ILE A 281 -11.78 16.82 -18.01
C ILE A 281 -12.81 17.66 -18.80
N PHE A 282 -13.66 18.39 -18.10
CA PHE A 282 -14.81 19.07 -18.69
C PHE A 282 -14.59 20.56 -18.95
N THR A 283 -13.56 21.16 -18.34
CA THR A 283 -13.34 22.61 -18.38
C THR A 283 -11.86 22.92 -18.65
N PRO A 284 -11.49 24.18 -18.98
CA PRO A 284 -10.10 24.57 -19.19
C PRO A 284 -9.34 24.78 -17.86
N PHE A 285 -9.92 24.39 -16.71
CA PHE A 285 -9.25 24.47 -15.42
C PHE A 285 -7.99 23.59 -15.41
N ASN A 286 -6.86 24.18 -15.00
CA ASN A 286 -5.59 23.50 -14.82
C ASN A 286 -4.93 24.04 -13.54
N MET A 287 -4.24 23.17 -12.80
CA MET A 287 -3.53 23.55 -11.59
C MET A 287 -2.23 22.76 -11.49
N LEU A 288 -1.12 23.48 -11.33
CA LEU A 288 0.16 22.87 -10.95
C LEU A 288 0.09 22.45 -9.48
N LEU A 289 0.29 21.16 -9.19
CA LEU A 289 0.22 20.62 -7.83
C LEU A 289 1.56 20.72 -7.10
N SER A 290 2.61 20.23 -7.75
CA SER A 290 3.93 20.18 -7.14
C SER A 290 5.02 19.99 -8.18
N ILE A 291 6.21 20.47 -7.84
CA ILE A 291 7.46 20.20 -8.57
C ILE A 291 8.40 19.51 -7.59
N HIS A 292 9.03 18.44 -8.03
CA HIS A 292 9.99 17.67 -7.27
C HIS A 292 11.31 17.64 -7.97
N ASN A 293 12.38 17.86 -7.21
CA ASN A 293 13.71 17.63 -7.71
C ASN A 293 13.91 16.11 -7.84
N PHE A 294 14.07 15.64 -9.08
CA PHE A 294 14.12 14.21 -9.36
C PHE A 294 15.57 13.74 -9.29
N VAL A 295 15.93 13.10 -8.19
CA VAL A 295 17.20 12.38 -8.06
C VAL A 295 16.91 10.93 -8.46
N GLN A 296 17.70 10.35 -9.38
CA GLN A 296 17.55 9.02 -9.99
C GLN A 296 17.62 7.82 -9.00
N ASN A 297 17.20 7.98 -7.76
CA ASN A 297 17.08 6.87 -6.82
C ASN A 297 15.87 6.02 -7.22
N ARG A 298 16.16 4.85 -7.80
CA ARG A 298 15.18 3.85 -8.24
C ARG A 298 14.24 3.49 -7.09
N GLY A 299 13.00 3.99 -7.13
CA GLY A 299 11.95 3.64 -6.18
C GLY A 299 11.06 4.82 -5.79
N GLY A 300 11.62 6.02 -5.60
CA GLY A 300 10.87 7.14 -5.03
C GLY A 300 9.75 7.70 -5.92
N ALA A 301 9.81 7.45 -7.23
CA ALA A 301 8.84 7.99 -8.18
C ALA A 301 7.43 7.38 -8.01
N GLN A 302 7.35 6.10 -7.65
CA GLN A 302 6.07 5.46 -7.36
C GLN A 302 5.44 6.05 -6.10
N ASP A 303 6.18 6.07 -4.99
CA ASP A 303 5.68 6.62 -3.71
C ASP A 303 5.22 8.08 -3.89
N LEU A 304 5.98 8.88 -4.64
CA LEU A 304 5.60 10.25 -5.00
C LEU A 304 4.29 10.31 -5.78
N LEU A 305 4.09 9.44 -6.77
CA LEU A 305 2.83 9.38 -7.51
C LEU A 305 1.66 9.00 -6.60
N GLU A 306 1.83 8.01 -5.73
CA GLU A 306 0.79 7.59 -4.77
C GLU A 306 0.44 8.71 -3.79
N ASP A 307 1.44 9.42 -3.25
CA ASP A 307 1.26 10.59 -2.39
C ASP A 307 0.48 11.70 -3.12
N ARG A 308 0.72 11.88 -4.43
CA ARG A 308 0.02 12.90 -5.23
C ARG A 308 -1.40 12.50 -5.60
N ILE A 309 -1.67 11.22 -5.85
CA ILE A 309 -3.02 10.69 -5.98
C ILE A 309 -3.80 10.96 -4.68
N ASN A 310 -3.23 10.62 -3.53
CA ASN A 310 -3.83 10.90 -2.22
C ASN A 310 -4.09 12.40 -2.00
N LEU A 311 -3.12 13.26 -2.34
CA LEU A 311 -3.26 14.71 -2.21
C LEU A 311 -4.44 15.26 -3.01
N VAL A 312 -4.61 14.83 -4.28
CA VAL A 312 -5.70 15.25 -5.17
C VAL A 312 -7.06 14.95 -4.55
N GLU A 313 -7.24 13.74 -4.02
CA GLU A 313 -8.48 13.37 -3.33
C GLU A 313 -8.67 14.17 -2.03
N MET A 314 -7.59 14.35 -1.25
CA MET A 314 -7.62 15.06 0.04
C MET A 314 -8.00 16.54 -0.08
N ILE A 315 -7.66 17.19 -1.20
CA ILE A 315 -8.06 18.57 -1.48
C ILE A 315 -9.48 18.67 -2.07
N GLY A 316 -10.13 17.53 -2.37
CA GLY A 316 -11.52 17.46 -2.80
C GLY A 316 -11.73 17.43 -4.32
N LEU A 317 -10.71 17.03 -5.09
CA LEU A 317 -10.85 16.74 -6.52
C LEU A 317 -11.23 15.27 -6.73
N ASP A 318 -12.00 15.01 -7.78
CA ASP A 318 -12.43 13.69 -8.23
C ASP A 318 -11.51 13.22 -9.38
N LEU A 319 -10.48 12.45 -9.01
CA LEU A 319 -9.48 11.95 -9.94
C LEU A 319 -10.03 10.78 -10.77
N LYS A 320 -10.04 10.92 -12.10
CA LYS A 320 -10.51 9.86 -13.02
C LYS A 320 -9.41 9.12 -13.76
N ALA A 321 -8.27 9.77 -14.01
CA ALA A 321 -7.18 9.17 -14.76
C ALA A 321 -5.83 9.77 -14.37
N VAL A 322 -4.78 8.97 -14.55
CA VAL A 322 -3.38 9.40 -14.46
C VAL A 322 -2.75 9.34 -15.85
N ILE A 323 -2.02 10.38 -16.24
CA ILE A 323 -1.40 10.53 -17.56
C ILE A 323 0.10 10.78 -17.38
N CYS A 324 0.92 10.05 -18.13
CA CYS A 324 2.36 10.30 -18.23
C CYS A 324 2.87 9.91 -19.63
N ASP A 325 4.12 10.24 -19.93
CA ASP A 325 4.78 9.79 -21.14
C ASP A 325 5.14 8.28 -21.07
N ARG A 326 5.83 7.78 -22.11
CA ARG A 326 6.27 6.38 -22.21
C ARG A 326 7.72 6.15 -21.73
N SER A 327 8.30 7.09 -20.99
CA SER A 327 9.66 6.93 -20.48
C SER A 327 9.75 5.71 -19.56
N ALA A 328 10.91 5.05 -19.56
CA ALA A 328 11.14 3.88 -18.71
C ALA A 328 10.91 4.20 -17.22
N THR A 329 11.22 5.43 -16.78
CA THR A 329 10.98 5.90 -15.41
C THR A 329 9.49 5.99 -15.09
N ASN A 330 8.69 6.56 -15.99
CA ASN A 330 7.25 6.68 -15.79
C ASN A 330 6.58 5.31 -15.80
N CYS A 331 7.00 4.40 -16.68
CA CYS A 331 6.56 3.00 -16.68
C CYS A 331 6.85 2.29 -15.34
N ILE A 332 7.98 2.58 -14.69
CA ILE A 332 8.29 2.04 -13.36
C ILE A 332 7.37 2.64 -12.29
N SER A 333 7.09 3.94 -12.36
CA SER A 333 6.19 4.63 -11.42
C SER A 333 4.75 4.11 -11.49
N LEU A 334 4.33 3.63 -12.66
CA LEU A 334 3.02 3.02 -12.89
C LEU A 334 2.89 1.57 -12.42
N ARG A 335 3.91 0.97 -11.79
CA ARG A 335 3.82 -0.43 -11.32
C ARG A 335 2.72 -0.68 -10.29
N GLY A 336 2.22 0.36 -9.62
CA GLY A 336 1.04 0.28 -8.76
C GLY A 336 -0.28 0.06 -9.52
N PHE A 337 -0.31 0.31 -10.83
CA PHE A 337 -1.46 0.11 -11.69
C PHE A 337 -1.49 -1.34 -12.21
N ARG A 338 -2.62 -2.02 -12.07
CA ARG A 338 -2.84 -3.36 -12.63
C ARG A 338 -3.86 -3.26 -13.74
N ASN A 339 -3.46 -3.63 -14.97
CA ASN A 339 -4.30 -3.51 -16.17
C ASN A 339 -4.85 -2.09 -16.39
N GLY A 340 -4.04 -1.06 -16.11
CA GLY A 340 -4.46 0.34 -16.22
C GLY A 340 -5.35 0.84 -15.08
N ILE A 341 -5.74 -0.02 -14.14
CA ILE A 341 -6.53 0.34 -12.97
C ILE A 341 -5.60 0.54 -11.78
N TYR A 342 -5.67 1.73 -11.17
CA TYR A 342 -5.00 1.99 -9.91
C TYR A 342 -5.83 1.42 -8.77
N TYR A 343 -5.37 0.31 -8.20
CA TYR A 343 -5.94 -0.21 -6.97
C TYR A 343 -5.26 0.49 -5.81
N MET A 344 -5.91 1.52 -5.27
CA MET A 344 -5.48 2.10 -4.01
C MET A 344 -5.34 0.97 -2.97
N PRO A 345 -4.16 0.77 -2.36
CA PRO A 345 -4.02 -0.14 -1.24
C PRO A 345 -5.10 0.19 -0.21
N GLU A 346 -5.90 -0.81 0.15
CA GLU A 346 -7.15 -0.67 0.92
C GLU A 346 -6.97 -0.10 2.34
N ASP A 347 -5.74 0.18 2.75
CA ASP A 347 -5.37 0.73 4.05
C ASP A 347 -6.11 2.05 4.35
N ASN A 348 -6.47 2.82 3.32
CA ASN A 348 -7.24 4.05 3.46
C ASN A 348 -8.77 3.87 3.38
N ILE A 349 -9.29 2.76 2.86
CA ILE A 349 -10.75 2.51 2.79
C ILE A 349 -11.30 2.36 4.21
N GLY A 350 -10.63 1.58 5.05
CA GLY A 350 -10.98 1.44 6.46
C GLY A 350 -10.98 2.79 7.17
N MET A 351 -10.00 3.65 6.88
CA MET A 351 -9.87 4.97 7.49
C MET A 351 -10.92 5.97 6.99
N LYS A 352 -11.20 6.01 5.68
CA LYS A 352 -12.27 6.81 5.06
C LYS A 352 -13.65 6.38 5.59
N MET A 353 -13.89 5.08 5.68
CA MET A 353 -15.13 4.51 6.22
C MET A 353 -15.28 4.80 7.71
N MET A 354 -14.21 4.65 8.51
CA MET A 354 -14.18 5.05 9.91
C MET A 354 -14.52 6.53 10.08
N THR A 355 -13.92 7.41 9.27
CA THR A 355 -14.14 8.86 9.32
C THR A 355 -15.60 9.18 8.97
N SER A 356 -16.12 8.63 7.87
CA SER A 356 -17.50 8.82 7.44
C SER A 356 -18.52 8.33 8.48
N ILE A 357 -18.31 7.13 9.06
CA ILE A 357 -19.19 6.60 10.12
C ILE A 357 -19.09 7.44 11.39
N ARG A 358 -17.86 7.81 11.80
CA ARG A 358 -17.64 8.69 12.95
C ARG A 358 -18.37 10.01 12.77
N ASP A 359 -18.34 10.59 11.58
CA ASP A 359 -18.92 11.90 11.31
C ASP A 359 -20.44 11.85 11.06
N ARG A 360 -21.03 10.67 10.84
CA ARG A 360 -22.49 10.51 10.63
C ARG A 360 -23.23 9.95 11.84
N VAL A 361 -22.56 9.24 12.73
CA VAL A 361 -23.20 8.53 13.84
C VAL A 361 -22.82 9.19 15.17
N PRO A 362 -23.76 9.89 15.85
CA PRO A 362 -23.50 10.64 17.09
C PRO A 362 -22.85 9.80 18.20
N PHE A 363 -23.13 8.49 18.23
CA PHE A 363 -22.49 7.55 19.16
C PHE A 363 -20.95 7.60 19.08
N PHE A 364 -20.37 7.75 17.88
CA PHE A 364 -18.92 7.82 17.69
C PHE A 364 -18.35 9.24 17.82
N GLN A 365 -19.19 10.29 17.79
CA GLN A 365 -18.76 11.69 17.90
C GLN A 365 -18.59 12.17 19.34
N LEU A 366 -19.62 11.96 20.18
CA LEU A 366 -19.77 12.69 21.44
C LEU A 366 -19.09 11.96 22.60
N ASN A 367 -18.27 12.63 23.40
CA ASN A 367 -17.72 12.03 24.60
C ASN A 367 -18.83 11.59 25.58
N GLY A 368 -18.65 10.45 26.24
CA GLY A 368 -19.63 9.91 27.20
C GLY A 368 -20.78 9.09 26.61
N THR A 369 -20.87 8.93 25.29
CA THR A 369 -21.89 8.05 24.65
C THR A 369 -21.66 6.57 24.89
N CYS A 370 -20.44 6.19 25.28
CA CYS A 370 -20.10 4.83 25.63
C CYS A 370 -19.65 4.76 27.09
N PRO A 371 -20.32 3.95 27.93
CA PRO A 371 -19.95 3.80 29.34
C PRO A 371 -18.54 3.18 29.51
N ASN A 372 -18.05 2.48 28.49
CA ASN A 372 -16.74 1.84 28.46
C ASN A 372 -15.63 2.75 27.88
N GLY A 373 -15.91 4.03 27.64
CA GLY A 373 -14.92 5.02 27.22
C GLY A 373 -14.64 5.07 25.70
N ILE A 374 -13.63 5.85 25.33
CA ILE A 374 -13.28 6.13 23.92
C ILE A 374 -12.67 4.92 23.19
N ASP A 375 -11.87 4.12 23.89
CA ASP A 375 -11.20 2.96 23.29
C ASP A 375 -12.21 1.88 22.92
N HIS A 376 -13.23 1.65 23.75
CA HIS A 376 -14.30 0.73 23.42
C HIS A 376 -15.05 1.15 22.15
N ARG A 377 -15.28 2.46 21.94
CA ARG A 377 -15.90 2.97 20.71
C ARG A 377 -15.04 2.77 19.48
N ARG A 378 -13.73 3.03 19.59
CA ARG A 378 -12.77 2.79 18.49
C ARG A 378 -12.73 1.32 18.10
N HIS A 379 -12.66 0.43 19.09
CA HIS A 379 -12.66 -1.02 18.85
C HIS A 379 -13.99 -1.50 18.26
N LEU A 380 -15.13 -1.00 18.76
CA LEU A 380 -16.45 -1.35 18.22
C LEU A 380 -16.61 -0.88 16.77
N LEU A 381 -16.16 0.33 16.44
CA LEU A 381 -16.18 0.84 15.06
C LEU A 381 -15.31 -0.02 14.13
N SER A 382 -14.09 -0.33 14.56
CA SER A 382 -13.19 -1.22 13.81
C SER A 382 -13.79 -2.61 13.60
N TYR A 383 -14.48 -3.14 14.61
CA TYR A 383 -15.18 -4.42 14.53
C TYR A 383 -16.36 -4.38 13.54
N ILE A 384 -17.21 -3.35 13.59
CA ILE A 384 -18.35 -3.18 12.67
C ILE A 384 -17.86 -3.09 11.22
N ILE A 385 -16.79 -2.34 10.96
CA ILE A 385 -16.21 -2.22 9.62
C ILE A 385 -15.66 -3.57 9.16
N ARG A 386 -14.94 -4.30 10.02
CA ARG A 386 -14.47 -5.65 9.69
C ARG A 386 -15.60 -6.60 9.36
N LEU A 387 -16.69 -6.59 10.13
CA LEU A 387 -17.88 -7.40 9.85
C LEU A 387 -18.53 -7.03 8.51
N ALA A 388 -18.64 -5.73 8.24
CA ALA A 388 -19.22 -5.24 7.00
C ALA A 388 -18.39 -5.60 5.77
N LEU A 389 -17.06 -5.61 5.90
CA LEU A 389 -16.13 -5.94 4.82
C LEU A 389 -15.92 -7.45 4.67
N SER A 390 -16.01 -8.24 5.75
CA SER A 390 -15.80 -9.69 5.70
C SER A 390 -16.96 -10.46 5.05
N GLY A 391 -18.12 -9.82 4.84
CA GLY A 391 -19.28 -10.46 4.23
C GLY A 391 -19.88 -11.61 5.05
N GLU A 392 -19.46 -11.80 6.30
CA GLU A 392 -19.97 -12.86 7.17
C GLU A 392 -21.39 -12.53 7.64
N ASN A 393 -22.38 -13.11 6.95
CA ASN A 393 -23.79 -13.05 7.35
C ASN A 393 -23.98 -13.79 8.68
N TRP A 394 -24.40 -13.07 9.72
CA TRP A 394 -24.94 -13.68 10.92
C TRP A 394 -26.25 -14.41 10.59
N LYS A 395 -26.22 -15.75 10.65
CA LYS A 395 -27.45 -16.52 10.85
C LYS A 395 -27.62 -16.68 12.36
N GLU A 396 -28.63 -16.05 12.93
CA GLU A 396 -29.09 -16.42 14.28
C GLU A 396 -29.54 -17.88 14.23
N GLU A 397 -28.92 -18.74 15.04
CA GLU A 397 -29.51 -20.06 15.30
C GLU A 397 -30.76 -19.86 16.16
N PRO A 398 -31.91 -20.44 15.78
CA PRO A 398 -33.12 -20.33 16.58
C PRO A 398 -32.90 -21.02 17.94
N ILE A 399 -33.15 -20.27 19.00
CA ILE A 399 -33.08 -20.74 20.40
C ILE A 399 -34.04 -21.93 20.55
N LYS A 400 -33.50 -23.13 20.76
CA LYS A 400 -34.29 -24.31 21.13
C LYS A 400 -34.76 -24.18 22.59
N ASN A 401 -36.03 -23.84 22.75
CA ASN A 401 -36.96 -24.15 23.84
C ASN A 401 -36.40 -24.35 25.27
N PHE A 402 -36.68 -23.38 26.13
CA PHE A 402 -36.82 -23.57 27.58
C PHE A 402 -38.14 -24.29 27.87
N SER A 403 -38.10 -25.60 28.12
CA SER A 403 -39.22 -26.32 28.72
C SER A 403 -38.73 -27.51 29.55
N SER A 404 -38.23 -27.26 30.75
CA SER A 404 -38.23 -28.25 31.84
C SER A 404 -37.71 -27.67 33.16
N PHE A 405 -38.55 -26.97 33.90
CA PHE A 405 -38.51 -27.01 35.37
C PHE A 405 -39.93 -26.72 35.89
N SER A 406 -40.70 -27.79 36.07
CA SER A 406 -41.91 -27.75 36.90
C SER A 406 -41.50 -28.27 38.28
N LEU A 407 -41.49 -27.37 39.27
CA LEU A 407 -41.36 -27.68 40.68
C LEU A 407 -42.62 -28.39 41.15
N GLN A 408 -42.50 -29.65 41.58
CA GLN A 408 -43.47 -30.25 42.49
C GLN A 408 -43.05 -29.93 43.93
N LEU A 409 -43.88 -29.17 44.62
CA LEU A 409 -43.90 -29.02 46.08
C LEU A 409 -45.33 -29.30 46.53
N HIS A 410 -45.56 -30.48 47.11
CA HIS A 410 -46.63 -30.76 48.07
C HIS A 410 -46.33 -32.09 48.78
N ASN A 411 -45.57 -32.01 49.88
CA ASN A 411 -45.88 -32.49 51.23
C ASN A 411 -44.67 -32.34 52.14
#